data_AF-A0A7K0VEG7-F1
#
_entry.id   AF-A0A7K0VEG7-F1
#
_cell.length_a   1.000
_cell.length_b   1.000
_cell.length_c   1.000
_cell.angle_alpha   90.00
_cell.angle_beta   90.00
_cell.angle_gamma   90.00
#
_symmetry.space_group_name_H-M   'P 1'
#
loop_
_entity.id
_entity.type
_entity.pdbx_description
1 polymer ?
#
loop_
_entity_poly.entity_id
_entity_poly.type
_entity_poly.pdbx_seq_one_letter_code
_entity_poly.pdbx_strand_id
1 'polypeptide(L)'
;MSETTEQQSVIKVRAALALLGARGEVRALDDSARTAKEAAAALGIEVGQIASSLIFLADGEPVLVIASGGHRVDTTQLAAVLGVNE
;
A
#
# COMPACT_ATOMS: atom_id res chain seq x y z
N MET A 1 -25.00 -7.37 16.41
CA MET A 1 -23.53 -7.46 16.36
C MET A 1 -23.20 -8.33 15.16
N SER A 2 -22.82 -7.74 14.03
CA SER A 2 -22.45 -8.52 12.85
C SER A 2 -21.01 -8.99 13.04
N GLU A 3 -20.79 -10.31 13.09
CA GLU A 3 -19.47 -10.91 12.94
C GLU A 3 -18.95 -10.57 11.54
N THR A 4 -18.08 -9.58 11.44
CA THR A 4 -17.35 -9.33 10.20
C THR A 4 -16.25 -10.37 10.11
N THR A 5 -16.47 -11.41 9.32
CA THR A 5 -15.43 -12.37 8.93
C THR A 5 -14.24 -11.59 8.36
N GLU A 6 -13.09 -11.66 9.02
CA GLU A 6 -11.88 -10.95 8.59
C GLU A 6 -11.34 -11.58 7.30
N GLN A 7 -10.95 -10.74 6.33
CA GLN A 7 -10.44 -11.19 5.05
C GLN A 7 -9.08 -11.90 5.23
N GLN A 8 -8.85 -12.99 4.48
CA GLN A 8 -7.58 -13.74 4.53
C GLN A 8 -6.34 -12.89 4.23
N SER A 9 -6.47 -11.88 3.36
CA SER A 9 -5.39 -10.91 3.08
C SER A 9 -5.01 -10.12 4.34
N VAL A 10 -5.98 -9.67 5.13
CA VAL A 10 -5.76 -8.92 6.37
C VAL A 10 -5.05 -9.78 7.41
N ILE A 11 -5.50 -11.03 7.58
CA ILE A 11 -4.87 -12.00 8.51
C ILE A 11 -3.38 -12.19 8.16
N LYS A 12 -3.06 -12.38 6.87
CA LYS A 12 -1.68 -12.54 6.40
C LYS A 12 -0.81 -11.32 6.69
N VAL A 13 -1.32 -10.11 6.45
CA VAL A 13 -0.58 -8.87 6.73
C VAL A 13 -0.34 -8.70 8.23
N ARG A 14 -1.35 -8.95 9.08
CA ARG A 14 -1.19 -8.91 10.54
C ARG A 14 -0.11 -9.87 11.02
N ALA A 15 -0.13 -11.12 10.54
CA ALA A 15 0.86 -12.13 10.90
C ALA A 15 2.27 -11.71 10.47
N ALA A 16 2.43 -11.15 9.26
CA ALA A 16 3.71 -10.64 8.79
C ALA A 16 4.24 -9.47 9.63
N LEU A 17 3.38 -8.51 9.99
CA LEU A 17 3.76 -7.39 10.87
C LEU A 17 4.24 -7.88 12.25
N ALA A 18 3.51 -8.84 12.83
CA ALA A 18 3.87 -9.43 14.12
C ALA A 18 5.20 -10.19 14.05
N LEU A 19 5.40 -11.01 13.01
CA LEU A 19 6.65 -11.76 12.78
C LEU A 19 7.87 -10.84 12.64
N LEU A 20 7.68 -9.69 12.00
CA LEU A 20 8.75 -8.70 11.78
C LEU A 20 8.93 -7.72 12.95
N GLY A 21 8.15 -7.83 14.02
CA GLY A 21 8.20 -6.90 15.16
C GLY A 21 7.80 -5.46 14.80
N ALA A 22 7.00 -5.27 13.75
CA ALA A 22 6.54 -3.96 13.33
C ALA A 22 5.55 -3.39 14.36
N ARG A 23 5.67 -2.09 14.66
CA ARG A 23 4.81 -1.42 15.66
C ARG A 23 3.43 -1.02 15.13
N GLY A 24 3.18 -1.19 13.83
CA GLY A 24 1.92 -0.80 13.19
C GLY A 24 0.81 -1.82 13.43
N GLU A 25 -0.41 -1.32 13.62
CA GLU A 25 -1.60 -2.15 13.77
C GLU A 25 -2.52 -2.01 12.55
N VAL A 26 -3.05 -3.14 12.06
CA VAL A 26 -4.09 -3.10 11.01
C VAL A 26 -5.42 -2.74 11.66
N ARG A 27 -6.12 -1.75 11.13
CA ARG A 27 -7.43 -1.30 11.59
C ARG A 27 -8.43 -1.38 10.43
N ALA A 28 -9.61 -1.93 10.70
CA ALA A 28 -10.72 -1.82 9.77
C ALA A 28 -11.23 -0.37 9.79
N LEU A 29 -11.43 0.21 8.61
CA LEU A 29 -12.08 1.51 8.46
C LEU A 29 -13.58 1.29 8.26
N ASP A 30 -14.39 2.21 8.77
CA ASP A 30 -15.85 2.19 8.58
C ASP A 30 -16.24 2.58 7.13
N ASP A 31 -15.35 3.27 6.43
CA ASP A 31 -15.49 3.72 5.05
C ASP A 31 -14.48 3.02 4.12
N SER A 32 -14.59 3.26 2.82
CA SER A 32 -13.73 2.67 1.79
C SER A 32 -12.25 3.05 1.98
N ALA A 33 -11.37 2.07 1.78
CA ALA A 33 -9.93 2.26 1.66
C ALA A 33 -9.41 1.97 0.23
N ARG A 34 -10.30 1.99 -0.78
CA ARG A 34 -9.95 1.56 -2.15
C ARG A 34 -8.99 2.53 -2.84
N THR A 35 -9.07 3.83 -2.53
CA THR A 35 -8.13 4.84 -3.03
C THR A 35 -7.42 5.54 -1.88
N ALA A 36 -6.25 6.11 -2.15
CA ALA A 36 -5.53 6.90 -1.15
C ALA A 36 -6.35 8.09 -0.64
N LYS A 37 -7.16 8.71 -1.51
CA LYS A 37 -8.05 9.82 -1.15
C LYS A 37 -9.16 9.37 -0.19
N GLU A 38 -9.80 8.24 -0.46
CA GLU A 38 -10.84 7.69 0.41
C GLU A 38 -10.26 7.28 1.77
N ALA A 39 -9.13 6.57 1.78
CA ALA A 39 -8.46 6.16 3.02
C ALA A 39 -8.03 7.35 3.88
N ALA A 40 -7.47 8.40 3.25
CA ALA A 40 -7.08 9.61 3.94
C ALA A 40 -8.28 10.36 4.55
N ALA A 41 -9.38 10.45 3.80
CA ALA A 41 -10.62 11.06 4.29
C ALA A 41 -11.20 10.29 5.48
N ALA A 42 -11.24 8.95 5.41
CA ALA A 42 -11.70 8.09 6.48
C ALA A 42 -10.85 8.19 7.76
N LEU A 43 -9.56 8.51 7.62
CA LEU A 43 -8.61 8.66 8.73
C LEU A 43 -8.46 10.12 9.22
N GLY A 44 -8.99 11.11 8.50
CA GLY A 44 -8.82 12.53 8.81
C GLY A 44 -7.37 13.01 8.66
N ILE A 45 -6.62 12.46 7.70
CA ILE A 45 -5.21 12.78 7.46
C ILE A 45 -4.99 13.30 6.04
N GLU A 46 -3.79 13.82 5.75
CA GLU A 46 -3.44 14.24 4.40
C GLU A 46 -3.23 13.01 3.49
N VAL A 47 -3.64 13.11 2.21
CA VAL A 47 -3.46 12.02 1.23
C VAL A 47 -1.99 11.61 1.09
N GLY A 48 -1.07 12.57 1.28
CA GLY A 48 0.36 12.34 1.26
C GLY A 48 0.86 11.37 2.33
N GLN A 49 0.10 11.19 3.41
CA GLN A 49 0.42 10.27 4.52
C GLN A 49 -0.05 8.83 4.26
N ILE A 50 -0.81 8.58 3.20
CA ILE A 50 -1.15 7.23 2.76
C ILE A 50 0.00 6.69 1.91
N ALA A 51 0.47 5.47 2.20
CA ALA A 51 1.42 4.78 1.35
C ALA A 51 0.69 3.83 0.39
N SER A 52 1.10 3.81 -0.88
CA SER A 52 0.62 2.89 -1.90
C SER A 52 1.73 1.92 -2.28
N SER A 53 1.43 0.63 -2.24
CA SER A 53 2.30 -0.45 -2.72
C SER A 53 1.96 -0.75 -4.18
N LEU A 54 2.87 -0.40 -5.08
CA LEU A 54 2.71 -0.62 -6.52
C LEU A 54 3.72 -1.66 -6.98
N ILE A 55 3.26 -2.64 -7.75
CA ILE A 55 4.12 -3.68 -8.32
C ILE A 55 4.29 -3.41 -9.81
N PHE A 56 5.54 -3.35 -10.25
CA PHE A 56 5.95 -3.24 -11.65
C PHE A 56 6.74 -4.48 -12.06
N LEU A 57 6.81 -4.75 -13.36
CA LEU A 57 7.76 -5.70 -13.94
C LEU A 57 8.85 -4.91 -14.64
N ALA A 58 10.10 -5.16 -14.27
CA ALA A 58 11.29 -4.55 -14.86
C ALA A 58 12.17 -5.68 -15.40
N ASP A 59 12.29 -5.78 -16.73
CA ASP A 59 13.02 -6.86 -17.42
C ASP A 59 12.65 -8.28 -16.92
N GLY A 60 11.37 -8.49 -16.58
CA GLY A 60 10.85 -9.77 -16.08
C GLY A 60 10.95 -9.97 -14.57
N GLU A 61 11.64 -9.08 -13.85
CA GLU A 61 11.76 -9.12 -12.39
C GLU A 61 10.70 -8.22 -11.72
N PRO A 62 10.00 -8.70 -10.67
CA PRO A 62 9.00 -7.90 -9.96
C PRO A 62 9.65 -6.86 -9.05
N VAL A 63 9.22 -5.60 -9.20
CA VAL A 63 9.68 -4.48 -8.38
C VAL A 63 8.51 -3.92 -7.57
N LEU A 64 8.70 -3.83 -6.25
CA LEU A 64 7.78 -3.14 -5.33
C LEU A 64 8.22 -1.69 -5.14
N VAL A 65 7.33 -0.76 -5.47
CA VAL A 65 7.49 0.67 -5.16
C VAL A 65 6.50 1.06 -4.07
N ILE A 66 7.01 1.64 -3.00
CA ILE A 66 6.20 2.30 -1.96
C ILE A 66 6.19 3.80 -2.24
N ALA A 67 5.03 4.34 -2.59
CA ALA A 67 4.86 5.76 -2.91
C ALA A 67 3.84 6.44 -2.00
N SER A 68 4.02 7.73 -1.75
CA SER A 68 2.99 8.56 -1.14
C SER A 68 1.76 8.61 -2.04
N GLY A 69 0.56 8.56 -1.45
CA GLY A 69 -0.71 8.66 -2.17
C GLY A 69 -0.93 10.02 -2.84
N GLY A 70 -0.18 11.04 -2.43
CA GLY A 70 -0.14 12.34 -3.09
C GLY A 70 0.75 12.37 -4.34
N HIS A 71 1.50 11.31 -4.61
CA HIS A 71 2.45 11.24 -5.73
C HIS A 71 2.02 10.20 -6.76
N ARG A 72 2.43 10.45 -8.01
CA ARG A 72 2.35 9.47 -9.09
C ARG A 72 3.75 8.97 -9.37
N VAL A 73 3.90 7.65 -9.47
CA VAL A 73 5.16 7.05 -9.93
C VAL A 73 5.31 7.31 -11.42
N ASP A 74 6.44 7.90 -11.80
CA ASP A 74 6.86 8.10 -13.19
C ASP A 74 7.67 6.86 -13.62
N THR A 75 7.14 6.10 -14.57
CA THR A 75 7.71 4.83 -15.04
C THR A 75 8.98 5.03 -15.85
N THR A 76 9.11 6.12 -16.59
CA THR A 76 10.34 6.49 -17.30
C THR A 76 11.47 6.78 -16.29
N GLN A 77 11.18 7.56 -15.24
CA GLN A 77 12.16 7.83 -14.20
C GLN A 77 12.49 6.57 -13.39
N LEU A 78 11.50 5.73 -13.09
CA LEU A 78 11.71 4.46 -12.40
C LEU A 78 12.61 3.54 -13.23
N ALA A 79 12.35 3.39 -14.53
CA ALA A 79 13.18 2.60 -15.43
C ALA A 79 14.64 3.09 -15.46
N ALA A 80 14.84 4.41 -15.53
CA ALA A 80 16.16 5.02 -15.47
C ALA A 80 16.90 4.74 -14.15
N VAL A 81 16.19 4.77 -13.00
CA VAL A 81 16.77 4.44 -11.68
C VAL A 81 17.15 2.96 -11.60
N LEU A 82 16.33 2.08 -12.17
CA LEU A 82 16.57 0.64 -12.18
C LEU A 82 17.59 0.19 -13.24
N GLY A 83 17.97 1.07 -14.17
CA GLY A 83 18.88 0.74 -15.27
C GLY A 83 18.26 -0.18 -16.33
N VAL A 84 16.93 -0.11 -16.49
CA VAL A 84 16.14 -0.92 -17.44
C VAL A 84 15.46 -0.02 -18.47
N ASN A 85 14.83 -0.62 -19.48
CA ASN A 85 13.95 0.10 -20.39
C ASN A 85 12.53 0.23 -19.80
N GLU A 86 11.78 1.25 -20.22
CA GLU A 86 10.37 1.42 -19.85
C GLU A 86 9.44 0.44 -20.58
#